data_AF-A0A703XI15-F1
#
_entry.id   AF-A0A703XI15-F1
#
_cell.length_a   1.000
_cell.length_b   1.000
_cell.length_c   1.000
_cell.angle_alpha   90.00
_cell.angle_beta   90.00
_cell.angle_gamma   90.00
#
_symmetry.space_group_name_H-M   'P 1'
#
loop_
_entity.id
_entity.type
_entity.pdbx_description
1 polymer ?
#
loop_
_entity_poly.entity_id
_entity_poly.type
_entity_poly.pdbx_seq_one_letter_code
_entity_poly.pdbx_strand_id
1 'polypeptide(L)'
;MQVFIMRHGDAALDAASDSVRPLTPCGCDESRLMANWLKGQKVDIERVLVSPFLRAEQTLDVVGDCMNLPAQVDVLPELTPCGDVGL
;
A
#
# COMPACT_ATOMS: atom_id res chain seq x y z
N MET A 1 -18.15 8.75 4.93
CA MET A 1 -16.83 8.48 4.35
C MET A 1 -16.14 7.45 5.22
N GLN A 2 -15.63 6.36 4.63
CA GLN A 2 -14.83 5.36 5.34
C GLN A 2 -13.36 5.56 4.97
N VAL A 3 -12.46 5.36 5.93
CA VAL A 3 -11.01 5.47 5.72
C VAL A 3 -10.36 4.18 6.18
N PHE A 4 -9.65 3.53 5.28
CA PHE A 4 -8.88 2.32 5.56
C PHE A 4 -7.40 2.68 5.55
N ILE A 5 -6.75 2.59 6.71
CA ILE A 5 -5.33 2.85 6.85
C ILE A 5 -4.60 1.50 6.84
N MET A 6 -3.81 1.26 5.80
CA MET A 6 -3.02 0.04 5.64
C MET A 6 -1.54 0.40 5.69
N ARG A 7 -0.80 -0.26 6.58
CA ARG A 7 0.66 -0.25 6.54
C ARG A 7 1.12 -1.11 5.36
N HIS A 8 2.19 -0.71 4.68
CA HIS A 8 2.84 -1.56 3.66
C HIS A 8 3.17 -2.95 4.22
N GLY A 9 3.21 -3.96 3.36
CA GLY A 9 3.61 -5.32 3.72
C GLY A 9 5.07 -5.40 4.21
N ASP A 10 5.46 -6.57 4.71
CA ASP A 10 6.86 -6.82 5.10
C ASP A 10 7.83 -6.52 3.96
N ALA A 11 8.91 -5.80 4.27
CA ALA A 11 9.84 -5.27 3.27
C ALA A 11 11.27 -5.68 3.60
N ALA A 12 12.04 -6.00 2.56
CA ALA A 12 13.42 -6.47 2.68
C ALA A 12 14.25 -5.51 3.53
N LEU A 13 15.16 -6.03 4.36
CA LEU A 13 15.98 -5.20 5.23
C LEU A 13 17.07 -4.44 4.48
N ASP A 14 17.58 -5.02 3.39
CA ASP A 14 18.69 -4.48 2.60
C ASP A 14 18.22 -4.04 1.21
N ALA A 15 18.66 -2.84 0.80
CA ALA A 15 18.43 -2.22 -0.50
C ALA A 15 19.38 -1.02 -0.65
N ALA A 16 19.44 -0.44 -1.86
CA ALA A 16 20.29 0.74 -2.11
C ALA A 16 19.94 1.95 -1.22
N SER A 17 18.69 2.08 -0.78
CA SER A 17 18.20 3.08 0.17
C SER A 17 16.90 2.61 0.82
N ASP A 18 16.47 3.24 1.92
CA ASP A 18 15.19 2.87 2.56
C ASP A 18 14.00 3.01 1.60
N SER A 19 13.97 4.08 0.79
CA SER A 19 12.86 4.38 -0.12
C SER A 19 12.62 3.31 -1.19
N VAL A 20 13.64 2.53 -1.54
CA VAL A 20 13.59 1.51 -2.60
C VAL A 20 13.66 0.08 -2.06
N ARG A 21 13.44 -0.10 -0.76
CA ARG A 21 13.29 -1.44 -0.17
C ARG A 21 12.06 -2.14 -0.77
N PRO A 22 12.22 -3.28 -1.46
CA PRO A 22 11.08 -4.01 -2.01
C PRO A 22 10.33 -4.78 -0.93
N LEU A 23 9.11 -5.19 -1.21
CA LEU A 23 8.41 -6.19 -0.43
C LEU A 23 9.15 -7.53 -0.43
N THR A 24 9.09 -8.24 0.69
CA THR A 24 9.47 -9.65 0.73
C THR A 24 8.33 -10.51 0.17
N PRO A 25 8.61 -11.77 -0.22
CA PRO A 25 7.54 -12.71 -0.57
C PRO A 25 6.48 -12.84 0.54
N CYS A 26 6.91 -12.85 1.80
CA CYS A 26 6.00 -12.87 2.96
C CYS A 26 5.11 -11.62 2.98
N GLY A 27 5.67 -10.43 2.76
CA GLY A 27 4.92 -9.18 2.70
C GLY A 27 3.89 -9.15 1.56
N CYS A 28 4.21 -9.75 0.41
CA CYS A 28 3.25 -9.94 -0.67
C CYS A 28 2.11 -10.87 -0.25
N ASP A 29 2.41 -12.02 0.36
CA ASP A 29 1.39 -13.00 0.76
C ASP A 29 0.43 -12.44 1.82
N GLU A 30 0.96 -11.75 2.83
CA GLU A 30 0.17 -11.07 3.86
C GLU A 30 -0.71 -9.96 3.27
N SER A 31 -0.19 -9.20 2.30
CA SER A 31 -0.96 -8.16 1.61
C SER A 31 -2.11 -8.76 0.80
N ARG A 32 -1.90 -9.88 0.09
CA ARG A 32 -2.98 -10.62 -0.61
C ARG A 32 -4.03 -11.13 0.38
N LEU A 33 -3.60 -11.64 1.54
CA LEU A 33 -4.52 -12.12 2.57
C LEU A 33 -5.45 -11.00 3.05
N MET A 34 -4.90 -9.82 3.33
CA MET A 34 -5.68 -8.66 3.75
C MET A 34 -6.60 -8.15 2.63
N ALA A 35 -6.14 -8.11 1.39
CA ALA A 35 -6.95 -7.71 0.24
C ALA A 35 -8.16 -8.64 0.04
N ASN A 36 -7.94 -9.96 0.12
CA ASN A 36 -9.01 -10.94 0.02
C ASN A 36 -10.01 -10.84 1.18
N TRP A 37 -9.52 -10.57 2.40
CA TRP A 37 -10.39 -10.32 3.54
C TRP A 37 -11.26 -9.07 3.33
N LEU A 38 -10.67 -7.95 2.90
CA LEU A 38 -11.40 -6.70 2.60
C LEU A 38 -12.46 -6.90 1.49
N LYS A 39 -12.11 -7.64 0.44
CA LYS A 39 -13.07 -8.04 -0.60
C LYS A 39 -14.25 -8.82 -0.04
N GLY A 40 -14.00 -9.75 0.89
CA GLY A 40 -15.04 -10.49 1.60
C GLY A 40 -15.96 -9.62 2.46
N GLN A 41 -15.45 -8.50 2.98
CA GLN A 41 -16.24 -7.49 3.68
C GLN A 41 -17.10 -6.62 2.75
N LYS A 42 -17.06 -6.85 1.42
CA LYS A 42 -17.76 -6.06 0.40
C LYS A 42 -17.39 -4.57 0.46
N VAL A 43 -16.13 -4.29 0.76
CA VAL A 43 -15.59 -2.93 0.72
C VAL A 43 -15.42 -2.51 -0.73
N ASP A 44 -15.94 -1.33 -1.05
CA ASP A 44 -15.75 -0.67 -2.33
C ASP A 44 -14.82 0.53 -2.12
N ILE A 45 -13.71 0.59 -2.84
CA ILE A 45 -12.67 1.61 -2.68
C ILE A 45 -12.85 2.63 -3.79
N GLU A 46 -13.28 3.84 -3.43
CA GLU A 46 -13.49 4.92 -4.39
C GLU A 46 -12.18 5.67 -4.71
N ARG A 47 -11.27 5.79 -3.72
CA ARG A 47 -10.00 6.53 -3.84
C ARG A 47 -8.86 5.78 -3.17
N VAL A 48 -7.67 5.89 -3.77
CA VAL A 48 -6.42 5.32 -3.25
C VAL A 48 -5.39 6.42 -3.10
N LEU A 49 -4.83 6.53 -1.89
CA LEU A 49 -3.69 7.40 -1.57
C LEU A 49 -2.52 6.49 -1.16
N VAL A 50 -1.34 6.70 -1.73
CA VAL A 50 -0.18 5.84 -1.48
C VAL A 50 1.10 6.64 -1.24
N SER A 51 1.99 6.09 -0.42
CA SER A 51 3.33 6.63 -0.21
C SER A 51 4.21 6.42 -1.45
N PRO A 52 5.13 7.34 -1.80
CA PRO A 52 6.05 7.18 -2.93
C PRO A 52 7.15 6.13 -2.69
N PHE A 53 7.16 5.46 -1.54
CA PHE A 53 8.17 4.43 -1.25
C PHE A 53 7.78 3.10 -1.88
N LEU A 54 8.76 2.42 -2.51
CA LEU A 54 8.53 1.23 -3.34
C LEU A 54 7.68 0.16 -2.66
N ARG A 55 7.94 -0.13 -1.39
CA ARG A 55 7.18 -1.10 -0.59
C ARG A 55 5.69 -0.79 -0.47
N ALA A 56 5.30 0.49 -0.47
CA ALA A 56 3.90 0.90 -0.41
C ALA A 56 3.23 0.74 -1.78
N GLU A 57 3.89 1.13 -2.86
CA GLU A 57 3.42 0.92 -4.23
C GLU A 57 3.25 -0.57 -4.54
N GLN A 58 4.24 -1.40 -4.20
CA GLN A 58 4.15 -2.86 -4.37
C GLN A 58 3.05 -3.48 -3.50
N THR A 59 2.79 -2.93 -2.30
CA THR A 59 1.64 -3.38 -1.49
C THR A 59 0.34 -3.09 -2.22
N LEU A 60 0.22 -1.89 -2.79
CA LEU A 60 -0.95 -1.49 -3.57
C LEU A 60 -1.16 -2.39 -4.79
N ASP A 61 -0.10 -2.69 -5.56
CA ASP A 61 -0.16 -3.60 -6.71
C ASP A 61 -0.73 -4.97 -6.30
N VAL A 62 -0.21 -5.53 -5.21
CA VAL A 62 -0.65 -6.82 -4.67
C VAL A 62 -2.11 -6.79 -4.20
N VAL A 63 -2.57 -5.68 -3.61
CA VAL A 63 -3.98 -5.50 -3.24
C VAL A 63 -4.85 -5.40 -4.49
N GLY A 64 -4.40 -4.65 -5.51
CA GLY A 64 -5.07 -4.48 -6.79
C GLY A 64 -5.24 -5.77 -7.59
N ASP A 65 -4.34 -6.73 -7.44
CA ASP A 65 -4.49 -8.09 -8.01
C ASP A 65 -5.71 -8.84 -7.44
N CYS A 66 -6.09 -8.53 -6.19
CA CYS A 66 -7.09 -9.31 -5.45
C CYS A 66 -8.47 -8.66 -5.45
N MET A 67 -8.54 -7.33 -5.47
CA MET A 67 -9.78 -6.55 -5.41
C MET A 67 -9.80 -5.39 -6.39
N ASN A 68 -11.00 -4.96 -6.76
CA ASN A 68 -11.15 -3.83 -7.68
C ASN A 68 -10.76 -2.53 -6.97
N LEU A 69 -9.78 -1.84 -7.55
CA LEU A 69 -9.33 -0.52 -7.12
C LEU A 69 -9.54 0.49 -8.25
N PRO A 70 -9.66 1.79 -7.96
CA PRO A 70 -9.75 2.82 -8.97
C PRO A 70 -8.45 2.90 -9.77
N ALA A 71 -8.58 3.24 -11.07
CA ALA A 71 -7.42 3.42 -11.93
C ALA A 71 -6.56 4.63 -11.55
N GLN A 72 -7.18 5.64 -10.93
CA GLN A 72 -6.47 6.80 -10.41
C GLN A 72 -5.96 6.50 -9.00
N VAL A 73 -4.64 6.63 -8.84
CA VAL A 73 -3.92 6.50 -7.58
C VAL A 73 -3.21 7.82 -7.34
N ASP A 74 -3.45 8.44 -6.18
CA ASP A 74 -2.77 9.66 -5.79
C ASP A 74 -1.53 9.30 -4.95
N VAL A 75 -0.34 9.55 -5.49
CA VAL A 75 0.92 9.36 -4.78
C VAL A 75 1.23 10.63 -3.99
N LEU A 76 1.28 10.50 -2.66
CA LEU A 76 1.38 11.64 -1.74
C LEU A 76 2.72 11.63 -0.98
N PRO A 77 3.60 12.62 -1.17
CA PRO A 77 4.84 12.75 -0.40
C PRO A 77 4.63 12.81 1.12
N GLU A 78 3.47 13.30 1.56
CA GLU A 78 3.05 13.41 2.96
C GLU A 78 2.79 12.03 3.59
N LEU A 79 2.69 10.96 2.79
CA LEU A 79 2.57 9.57 3.25
C LEU A 79 3.93 8.88 3.38
N THR A 80 5.05 9.58 3.24
CA THR A 80 6.36 9.05 3.66
C THR A 80 6.42 8.89 5.19
N PRO A 81 7.33 8.07 5.74
CA PRO A 81 7.40 7.83 7.19
C PRO A 81 7.54 9.10 8.05
N CYS A 82 8.12 10.16 7.49
CA CYS A 82 8.31 11.46 8.12
C CYS A 82 7.49 12.56 7.44
N GLY A 83 6.31 12.23 6.91
CA GLY A 83 5.43 13.18 6.24
C GLY A 83 5.22 14.46 7.04
N ASP A 84 5.32 15.60 6.37
CA ASP A 84 5.14 16.91 6.98
C ASP A 84 3.64 17.28 7.00
N VAL A 85 3.13 17.64 8.18
CA VAL A 85 1.75 18.09 8.38
C VAL A 85 1.56 19.60 8.10
N GLY A 86 2.64 20.32 7.82
CA GLY A 86 2.67 21.78 7.67
C GLY A 86 2.74 22.31 6.24
N LEU A 87 2.62 21.45 5.22
CA LEU A 87 2.51 21.84 3.81
C LEU A 87 1.05 22.16 3.42
#